data_AF-A0A661F778-F1
#
_entry.id   AF-A0A661F778-F1
#
_cell.length_a   1.000
_cell.length_b   1.000
_cell.length_c   1.000
_cell.angle_alpha   90.00
_cell.angle_beta   90.00
_cell.angle_gamma   90.00
#
_symmetry.space_group_name_H-M   'P 1'
#
loop_
_entity.id
_entity.type
_entity.pdbx_description
1 polymer ?
#
loop_
_entity_poly.entity_id
_entity_poly.type
_entity_poly.pdbx_seq_one_letter_code
_entity_poly.pdbx_strand_id
1 'polypeptide(L)'
;MKAYTVDTRTIQRDLNKLSGQFPINCDCEGRKNFWYWIEEAAVSDLPGMGPVTALAFEMAESYLTPLLPSATLSLLRPYFDRARSILSDQSDSKLRKWPDKAAVIERGPVLQKPTIDPDLQQTIYQALLEEKTITAQYITKGSKQAKEYLIHPLGIVSRMGAIYLICTLWDYGDIKQFALHRFTKVIFSDEPLKINKEFNLQQYIESDQQFSYPIQKDTIELKVLFDAERASHLAETPLTKNQQLTRQDDGRILLEATLTDTLDLRWWLQSFADKVEVLEPTGMRESFREVASKLAAVYRA
;
A
#
# COMPACT_ATOMS: atom_id res chain seq x y z
N MET A 1 -31.54 -15.75 -23.47
CA MET A 1 -31.03 -15.09 -24.70
C MET A 1 -32.11 -15.15 -25.76
N LYS A 2 -32.58 -14.02 -26.28
CA LYS A 2 -33.40 -14.01 -27.50
C LYS A 2 -32.46 -14.27 -28.68
N ALA A 3 -32.65 -15.37 -29.40
CA ALA A 3 -31.92 -15.61 -30.65
C ALA A 3 -32.38 -14.57 -31.68
N TYR A 4 -31.45 -13.75 -32.17
CA TYR A 4 -31.75 -12.83 -33.27
C TYR A 4 -31.95 -13.63 -34.55
N THR A 5 -33.07 -13.43 -35.23
CA THR A 5 -33.38 -14.09 -36.52
C THR A 5 -32.66 -13.33 -37.63
N VAL A 6 -31.37 -13.61 -37.83
CA VAL A 6 -30.54 -12.93 -38.84
C VAL A 6 -29.93 -13.95 -39.77
N ASP A 7 -29.87 -13.62 -41.06
CA ASP A 7 -29.25 -14.44 -42.09
C ASP A 7 -27.72 -14.52 -41.92
N THR A 8 -27.13 -15.67 -42.23
CA THR A 8 -25.70 -15.96 -42.10
C THR A 8 -24.82 -14.92 -42.81
N ARG A 9 -25.26 -14.40 -43.97
CA ARG A 9 -24.53 -13.38 -44.73
C ARG A 9 -24.50 -12.04 -44.00
N THR A 10 -25.53 -11.74 -43.21
CA THR A 10 -25.59 -10.52 -42.39
C THR A 10 -24.59 -10.62 -41.24
N ILE A 11 -24.58 -11.75 -40.52
CA ILE A 11 -23.62 -12.01 -39.43
C ILE A 11 -22.19 -11.95 -39.95
N GLN A 12 -21.90 -12.60 -41.09
CA GLN A 12 -20.56 -12.59 -41.68
C GLN A 12 -20.13 -11.18 -42.11
N ARG A 13 -21.05 -10.40 -42.70
CA ARG A 13 -20.77 -9.00 -43.05
C ARG A 13 -20.46 -8.15 -41.83
N ASP A 14 -21.21 -8.34 -40.74
CA ASP A 14 -21.03 -7.56 -39.52
C ASP A 14 -19.74 -7.95 -38.80
N LEU A 15 -19.39 -9.24 -38.75
CA LEU A 15 -18.11 -9.71 -38.22
C LEU A 15 -16.91 -9.18 -39.04
N ASN A 16 -17.01 -9.15 -40.36
CA ASN A 16 -16.00 -8.53 -41.23
C ASN A 16 -15.84 -7.02 -40.98
N LYS A 17 -16.93 -6.31 -40.60
CA LYS A 17 -16.85 -4.89 -40.24
C LYS A 17 -16.19 -4.72 -38.87
N LEU A 18 -16.56 -5.57 -37.92
CA LEU A 18 -16.06 -5.52 -36.55
C LEU A 18 -14.58 -5.91 -36.46
N SER A 19 -14.09 -6.83 -37.29
CA SER A 19 -12.66 -7.19 -37.35
C SER A 19 -11.75 -6.04 -37.79
N GLY A 20 -12.29 -4.98 -38.39
CA GLY A 20 -11.53 -3.77 -38.72
C GLY A 20 -11.28 -2.84 -37.52
N GLN A 21 -12.04 -2.99 -36.43
CA GLN A 21 -12.01 -2.09 -35.27
C GLN A 21 -11.79 -2.83 -33.94
N PHE A 22 -12.01 -4.15 -33.93
CA PHE A 22 -11.86 -5.02 -32.77
C PHE A 22 -10.90 -6.16 -33.09
N PRO A 23 -10.18 -6.71 -32.09
CA PRO A 23 -9.23 -7.80 -32.30
C PRO A 23 -9.94 -9.16 -32.48
N ILE A 24 -10.81 -9.19 -33.47
CA ILE A 24 -11.54 -10.35 -33.94
C ILE A 24 -10.87 -10.77 -35.24
N ASN A 25 -10.46 -12.03 -35.33
CA ASN A 25 -9.86 -12.62 -36.54
C ASN A 25 -10.70 -13.80 -37.04
N CYS A 26 -10.41 -14.26 -38.25
CA CYS A 26 -11.10 -15.36 -38.90
C CYS A 26 -10.10 -16.35 -39.50
N ASP A 27 -10.19 -17.61 -39.09
CA ASP A 27 -9.52 -18.71 -39.77
C ASP A 27 -10.49 -19.35 -40.77
N CYS A 28 -10.05 -19.53 -42.01
CA CYS A 28 -10.86 -20.09 -43.08
C CYS A 28 -10.42 -21.53 -43.37
N GLU A 29 -11.26 -22.52 -43.08
CA GLU A 29 -11.08 -23.89 -43.56
C GLU A 29 -12.10 -24.21 -44.66
N GLY A 30 -11.64 -24.16 -45.91
CA GLY A 30 -12.48 -24.40 -47.08
C GLY A 30 -13.60 -23.35 -47.22
N ARG A 31 -14.86 -23.77 -47.01
CA ARG A 31 -16.05 -22.88 -47.07
C ARG A 31 -16.55 -22.45 -45.68
N LYS A 32 -15.88 -22.83 -44.60
CA LYS A 32 -16.25 -22.49 -43.23
C LYS A 32 -15.30 -21.44 -42.67
N ASN A 33 -15.88 -20.46 -42.00
CA ASN A 33 -15.18 -19.36 -41.35
C ASN A 33 -15.28 -19.54 -39.83
N PHE A 34 -14.14 -19.59 -39.17
CA PHE A 34 -14.02 -19.70 -37.72
C PHE A 34 -13.56 -18.36 -37.16
N TRP A 35 -14.48 -17.65 -36.55
CA TRP A 35 -14.23 -16.35 -35.95
C TRP A 35 -13.78 -16.51 -34.50
N TYR A 36 -12.68 -15.85 -34.12
CA TYR A 36 -12.14 -15.88 -32.76
C TYR A 36 -11.59 -14.52 -32.33
N TRP A 37 -11.43 -14.34 -31.03
CA TRP A 37 -10.75 -13.19 -30.45
C TRP A 37 -9.25 -13.50 -30.33
N ILE A 38 -8.40 -12.54 -30.69
CA ILE A 38 -6.94 -12.71 -30.62
C ILE A 38 -6.51 -12.72 -29.14
N GLU A 39 -5.83 -13.79 -28.71
CA GLU A 39 -5.48 -14.05 -27.31
C GLU A 39 -4.51 -13.01 -26.71
N GLU A 40 -3.66 -12.39 -27.54
CA GLU A 40 -2.63 -11.42 -27.14
C GLU A 40 -2.96 -9.96 -27.52
N ALA A 41 -4.20 -9.67 -27.92
CA ALA A 41 -4.55 -8.31 -28.32
C ALA A 41 -4.51 -7.32 -27.14
N ALA A 42 -4.08 -6.09 -27.42
CA ALA A 42 -4.21 -4.98 -26.48
C ALA A 42 -5.67 -4.88 -26.02
N VAL A 43 -5.88 -4.78 -24.71
CA VAL A 43 -7.21 -4.70 -24.10
C VAL A 43 -7.90 -3.44 -24.63
N SER A 44 -8.82 -3.61 -25.59
CA SER A 44 -9.78 -2.56 -25.92
C SER A 44 -10.85 -2.55 -24.83
N ASP A 45 -11.26 -1.35 -24.37
CA ASP A 45 -12.32 -1.12 -23.36
C ASP A 45 -13.74 -1.55 -23.82
N LEU A 46 -13.89 -2.78 -24.34
CA LEU A 46 -15.16 -3.44 -24.59
C LEU A 46 -15.38 -4.61 -23.62
N PRO A 47 -16.62 -4.77 -23.11
CA PRO A 47 -16.88 -5.19 -21.74
C PRO A 47 -17.03 -6.71 -21.64
N GLY A 48 -15.95 -7.44 -21.83
CA GLY A 48 -15.87 -8.85 -21.48
C GLY A 48 -15.37 -9.06 -20.05
N MET A 49 -15.96 -8.41 -19.03
CA MET A 49 -15.57 -8.73 -17.65
C MET A 49 -16.07 -10.15 -17.32
N GLY A 50 -15.16 -11.11 -17.24
CA GLY A 50 -15.47 -12.48 -16.81
C GLY A 50 -15.71 -12.57 -15.30
N PRO A 51 -16.32 -13.65 -14.78
CA PRO A 51 -16.61 -13.80 -13.35
C PRO A 51 -15.40 -13.71 -12.43
N VAL A 52 -14.22 -14.18 -12.87
CA VAL A 52 -12.97 -14.09 -12.08
C VAL A 52 -12.45 -12.65 -12.05
N THR A 53 -12.49 -11.96 -13.18
CA THR A 53 -12.16 -10.52 -13.26
C THR A 53 -13.11 -9.71 -12.39
N ALA A 54 -14.41 -10.02 -12.43
CA ALA A 54 -15.41 -9.39 -11.57
C ALA A 54 -15.09 -9.59 -10.08
N LEU A 55 -14.74 -10.81 -9.66
CA LEU A 55 -14.30 -11.08 -8.29
C LEU A 55 -13.06 -10.28 -7.90
N ALA A 56 -12.07 -10.19 -8.79
CA ALA A 56 -10.87 -9.40 -8.53
C ALA A 56 -11.19 -7.91 -8.34
N PHE A 57 -12.09 -7.34 -9.16
CA PHE A 57 -12.55 -5.96 -9.02
C PHE A 57 -13.37 -5.74 -7.74
N GLU A 58 -14.23 -6.68 -7.35
CA GLU A 58 -14.98 -6.62 -6.09
C GLU A 58 -14.04 -6.64 -4.87
N MET A 59 -13.07 -7.55 -4.86
CA MET A 59 -12.05 -7.58 -3.81
C MET A 59 -11.26 -6.28 -3.81
N ALA A 60 -10.78 -5.83 -4.98
CA ALA A 60 -10.00 -4.62 -5.11
C ALA A 60 -10.75 -3.35 -4.67
N GLU A 61 -12.06 -3.24 -4.87
CA GLU A 61 -12.83 -2.07 -4.44
C GLU A 61 -12.66 -1.79 -2.95
N SER A 62 -12.73 -2.82 -2.10
CA SER A 62 -12.56 -2.69 -0.65
C SER A 62 -11.15 -2.22 -0.26
N TYR A 63 -10.11 -2.64 -1.01
CA TYR A 63 -8.72 -2.23 -0.80
C TYR A 63 -8.40 -0.85 -1.40
N LEU A 64 -9.01 -0.50 -2.53
CA LEU A 64 -8.72 0.72 -3.28
C LEU A 64 -9.49 1.93 -2.74
N THR A 65 -10.71 1.74 -2.22
CA THR A 65 -11.52 2.82 -1.61
C THR A 65 -10.76 3.64 -0.57
N PRO A 66 -9.98 3.06 0.37
CA PRO A 66 -9.20 3.83 1.32
C PRO A 66 -7.88 4.42 0.77
N LEU A 67 -7.44 4.03 -0.44
CA LEU A 67 -6.13 4.41 -0.99
C LEU A 67 -6.20 5.50 -2.05
N LEU A 68 -7.30 5.55 -2.81
CA LEU A 68 -7.46 6.43 -3.96
C LEU A 68 -8.27 7.68 -3.61
N PRO A 69 -8.00 8.85 -4.25
CA PRO A 69 -8.88 10.01 -4.18
C PRO A 69 -10.29 9.69 -4.66
N SER A 70 -11.28 10.41 -4.13
CA SER A 70 -12.69 10.29 -4.53
C SER A 70 -12.90 10.47 -6.03
N ALA A 71 -12.16 11.39 -6.67
CA ALA A 71 -12.18 11.61 -8.12
C ALA A 71 -11.73 10.37 -8.90
N THR A 72 -10.63 9.73 -8.49
CA THR A 72 -10.11 8.50 -9.13
C THR A 72 -11.03 7.31 -8.88
N LEU A 73 -11.58 7.16 -7.67
CA LEU A 73 -12.57 6.12 -7.38
C LEU A 73 -13.84 6.28 -8.21
N SER A 74 -14.26 7.51 -8.48
CA SER A 74 -15.42 7.80 -9.32
C SER A 74 -15.22 7.29 -10.75
N LEU A 75 -13.99 7.34 -11.28
CA LEU A 75 -13.64 6.77 -12.58
C LEU A 75 -13.69 5.24 -12.60
N LEU A 76 -13.38 4.58 -11.48
CA LEU A 76 -13.42 3.12 -11.34
C LEU A 76 -14.82 2.57 -11.02
N ARG A 77 -15.74 3.42 -10.56
CA ARG A 77 -17.08 3.02 -10.13
C ARG A 77 -17.88 2.21 -11.16
N PRO A 78 -17.86 2.55 -12.47
CA PRO A 78 -18.55 1.74 -13.48
C PRO A 78 -18.02 0.30 -13.57
N TYR A 79 -16.73 0.08 -13.33
CA TYR A 79 -16.12 -1.25 -13.32
C TYR A 79 -16.55 -2.06 -12.09
N PHE A 80 -16.61 -1.43 -10.91
CA PHE A 80 -17.12 -2.08 -9.70
C PHE A 80 -18.62 -2.40 -9.80
N ASP A 81 -19.42 -1.50 -10.36
CA ASP A 81 -20.85 -1.74 -10.62
C ASP A 81 -21.05 -2.91 -11.59
N ARG A 82 -20.24 -2.97 -12.66
CA ARG A 82 -20.26 -4.08 -13.61
C ARG A 82 -19.85 -5.40 -12.96
N ALA A 83 -18.80 -5.39 -12.14
CA ALA A 83 -18.34 -6.56 -11.39
C ALA A 83 -19.45 -7.12 -10.49
N ARG A 84 -20.10 -6.26 -9.70
CA ARG A 84 -21.26 -6.64 -8.87
C ARG A 84 -22.40 -7.23 -9.69
N SER A 85 -22.72 -6.64 -10.84
CA SER A 85 -23.78 -7.16 -11.73
C SER A 85 -23.45 -8.57 -12.23
N ILE A 86 -22.22 -8.84 -12.65
CA ILE A 86 -21.81 -10.17 -13.14
C ILE A 86 -21.86 -11.23 -12.03
N LEU A 87 -21.43 -10.86 -10.82
CA LEU A 87 -21.44 -11.77 -9.66
C LEU A 87 -22.85 -12.00 -9.10
N SER A 88 -23.75 -11.02 -9.24
CA SER A 88 -25.15 -11.15 -8.80
C SER A 88 -26.02 -11.95 -9.78
N ASP A 89 -25.80 -11.81 -11.10
CA ASP A 89 -26.49 -12.58 -12.15
C ASP A 89 -26.14 -14.08 -12.13
N GLN A 90 -25.00 -14.45 -11.53
CA GLN A 90 -24.59 -15.84 -11.33
C GLN A 90 -25.00 -16.33 -9.93
N SER A 91 -26.31 -16.45 -9.70
CA SER A 91 -26.92 -16.68 -8.37
C SER A 91 -26.42 -17.91 -7.59
N ASP A 92 -25.82 -18.89 -8.26
CA ASP A 92 -25.27 -20.13 -7.64
C ASP A 92 -23.73 -20.23 -7.70
N SER A 93 -23.04 -19.19 -8.16
CA SER A 93 -21.59 -19.24 -8.29
C SER A 93 -20.92 -19.23 -6.91
N LYS A 94 -20.02 -20.19 -6.68
CA LYS A 94 -19.16 -20.23 -5.49
C LYS A 94 -18.33 -18.94 -5.33
N LEU A 95 -18.14 -18.18 -6.42
CA LEU A 95 -17.37 -16.94 -6.46
C LEU A 95 -18.10 -15.79 -5.75
N ARG A 96 -19.42 -15.69 -5.85
CA ARG A 96 -20.20 -14.66 -5.14
C ARG A 96 -20.05 -14.75 -3.62
N LYS A 97 -19.89 -15.97 -3.09
CA LYS A 97 -19.73 -16.23 -1.64
C LYS A 97 -18.26 -16.15 -1.18
N TRP A 98 -17.32 -15.85 -2.08
CA TRP A 98 -15.90 -15.78 -1.73
C TRP A 98 -15.56 -14.59 -0.83
N PRO A 99 -16.11 -13.37 -1.03
CA PRO A 99 -15.90 -12.26 -0.10
C PRO A 99 -16.31 -12.58 1.33
N ASP A 100 -17.36 -13.40 1.53
CA ASP A 100 -17.81 -13.87 2.85
C ASP A 100 -16.87 -14.91 3.49
N LYS A 101 -15.90 -15.44 2.73
CA LYS A 101 -14.99 -16.54 3.14
C LYS A 101 -13.54 -16.11 3.27
N ALA A 102 -13.19 -14.95 2.73
CA ALA A 102 -11.83 -14.44 2.71
C ALA A 102 -11.81 -13.05 3.35
N ALA A 103 -11.09 -12.93 4.46
CA ALA A 103 -10.87 -11.67 5.15
C ALA A 103 -9.37 -11.48 5.40
N VAL A 104 -8.91 -10.24 5.32
CA VAL A 104 -7.58 -9.83 5.78
C VAL A 104 -7.72 -9.22 7.15
N ILE A 105 -6.97 -9.77 8.12
CA ILE A 105 -6.92 -9.28 9.49
C ILE A 105 -5.54 -8.67 9.70
N GLU A 106 -5.51 -7.40 10.08
CA GLU A 106 -4.28 -6.72 10.48
C GLU A 106 -3.85 -7.16 11.89
N ARG A 107 -2.55 -7.10 12.19
CA ARG A 107 -2.06 -7.37 13.55
C ARG A 107 -2.34 -6.17 14.46
N GLY A 108 -3.04 -6.40 15.56
CA GLY A 108 -3.31 -5.40 16.59
C GLY A 108 -4.61 -4.61 16.38
N PRO A 109 -4.86 -3.59 17.22
CA PRO A 109 -6.07 -2.78 17.10
C PRO A 109 -6.03 -1.90 15.84
N VAL A 110 -7.09 -1.95 15.04
CA VAL A 110 -7.27 -1.06 13.89
C VAL A 110 -7.68 0.31 14.40
N LEU A 111 -6.80 1.30 14.23
CA LEU A 111 -7.08 2.68 14.60
C LEU A 111 -8.02 3.34 13.58
N GLN A 112 -8.85 4.27 14.07
CA GLN A 112 -9.67 5.09 13.17
C GLN A 112 -8.77 5.98 12.32
N LYS A 113 -9.00 5.94 11.01
CA LYS A 113 -8.22 6.75 10.06
C LYS A 113 -8.54 8.23 10.25
N PRO A 114 -7.53 9.11 10.17
CA PRO A 114 -7.77 10.53 10.27
C PRO A 114 -8.57 11.02 9.06
N THR A 115 -9.53 11.91 9.30
CA THR A 115 -10.26 12.58 8.22
C THR A 115 -9.32 13.54 7.49
N ILE A 116 -9.33 13.50 6.16
CA ILE A 116 -8.58 14.43 5.30
C ILE A 116 -9.61 15.21 4.50
N ASP A 117 -9.40 16.52 4.38
CA ASP A 117 -10.21 17.37 3.51
C ASP A 117 -9.99 16.95 2.05
N PRO A 118 -11.04 16.52 1.31
CA PRO A 118 -10.92 16.05 -0.07
C PRO A 118 -10.31 17.09 -1.01
N ASP A 119 -10.59 18.38 -0.81
CA ASP A 119 -10.11 19.46 -1.68
C ASP A 119 -8.61 19.70 -1.48
N LEU A 120 -8.14 19.65 -0.22
CA LEU A 120 -6.71 19.71 0.09
C LEU A 120 -5.97 18.49 -0.49
N GLN A 121 -6.55 17.29 -0.33
CA GLN A 121 -5.97 16.07 -0.87
C GLN A 121 -5.85 16.15 -2.40
N GLN A 122 -6.92 16.57 -3.09
CA GLN A 122 -6.92 16.73 -4.54
C GLN A 122 -5.85 17.74 -4.98
N THR A 123 -5.73 18.88 -4.31
CA THR A 123 -4.74 19.92 -4.66
C THR A 123 -3.31 19.40 -4.52
N ILE A 124 -3.00 18.69 -3.43
CA ILE A 124 -1.67 18.08 -3.22
C ILE A 124 -1.38 17.04 -4.32
N TYR A 125 -2.35 16.19 -4.65
CA TYR A 125 -2.18 15.13 -5.65
C TYR A 125 -1.99 15.73 -7.05
N GLN A 126 -2.74 16.77 -7.38
CA GLN A 126 -2.59 17.50 -8.64
C GLN A 126 -1.23 18.18 -8.72
N ALA A 127 -0.76 18.80 -7.63
CA ALA A 127 0.57 19.40 -7.59
C ALA A 127 1.70 18.38 -7.78
N LEU A 128 1.56 17.19 -7.21
CA LEU A 128 2.51 16.11 -7.46
C LEU A 128 2.48 15.65 -8.93
N LEU A 129 1.28 15.48 -9.50
CA LEU A 129 1.09 15.03 -10.88
C LEU A 129 1.62 16.04 -11.91
N GLU A 130 1.38 17.32 -11.67
CA GLU A 130 1.78 18.41 -12.56
C GLU A 130 3.19 18.94 -12.29
N GLU A 131 3.91 18.33 -11.33
CA GLU A 131 5.23 18.77 -10.90
C GLU A 131 5.25 20.28 -10.55
N LYS A 132 4.31 20.69 -9.68
CA LYS A 132 4.15 22.09 -9.24
C LYS A 132 4.42 22.29 -7.76
N THR A 133 4.99 23.44 -7.44
CA THR A 133 5.22 23.91 -6.07
C THR A 133 3.89 24.30 -5.42
N ILE A 134 3.76 24.08 -4.11
CA ILE A 134 2.60 24.51 -3.32
C ILE A 134 3.03 25.35 -2.13
N THR A 135 2.16 26.27 -1.74
CA THR A 135 2.24 26.96 -0.44
C THR A 135 1.15 26.38 0.46
N ALA A 136 1.53 25.96 1.66
CA ALA A 136 0.62 25.23 2.54
C ALA A 136 0.76 25.64 4.01
N GLN A 137 -0.37 25.66 4.72
CA GLN A 137 -0.44 25.85 6.16
C GLN A 137 -0.57 24.49 6.87
N TYR A 138 0.35 24.23 7.79
CA TYR A 138 0.49 22.92 8.43
C TYR A 138 0.65 23.02 9.94
N ILE A 139 -0.06 22.15 10.67
CA ILE A 139 0.02 22.06 12.13
C ILE A 139 1.01 20.95 12.52
N THR A 140 2.12 21.33 13.14
CA THR A 140 3.13 20.38 13.62
C THR A 140 2.66 19.64 14.87
N LYS A 141 3.17 18.42 15.09
CA LYS A 141 2.87 17.62 16.28
C LYS A 141 3.19 18.42 17.56
N GLY A 142 2.22 18.53 18.47
CA GLY A 142 2.35 19.28 19.72
C GLY A 142 2.16 20.80 19.62
N SER A 143 1.95 21.35 18.42
CA SER A 143 1.61 22.76 18.22
C SER A 143 0.10 22.92 18.03
N LYS A 144 -0.44 24.08 18.43
CA LYS A 144 -1.80 24.52 18.06
C LYS A 144 -1.81 25.55 16.92
N GLN A 145 -0.64 26.08 16.56
CA GLN A 145 -0.49 27.09 15.52
C GLN A 145 -0.03 26.44 14.22
N ALA A 146 -0.72 26.79 13.13
CA ALA A 146 -0.30 26.43 11.78
C ALA A 146 0.88 27.31 11.37
N LYS A 147 1.86 26.69 10.69
CA LYS A 147 2.97 27.38 10.04
C LYS A 147 2.83 27.25 8.54
N GLU A 148 3.27 28.28 7.83
CA GLU A 148 3.28 28.28 6.38
C GLU A 148 4.60 27.73 5.84
N TYR A 149 4.50 26.92 4.80
CA TYR A 149 5.61 26.25 4.14
C TYR A 149 5.50 26.42 2.63
N LEU A 150 6.61 26.73 1.97
CA LEU A 150 6.78 26.50 0.54
C LEU A 150 7.27 25.06 0.35
N ILE A 151 6.51 24.25 -0.36
CA ILE A 151 6.71 22.80 -0.43
C ILE A 151 6.91 22.39 -1.89
N HIS A 152 7.96 21.60 -2.13
CA HIS A 152 8.21 20.93 -3.40
C HIS A 152 7.82 19.45 -3.26
N PRO A 153 6.66 19.04 -3.81
CA PRO A 153 6.20 17.66 -3.72
C PRO A 153 7.16 16.68 -4.42
N LEU A 154 7.47 15.56 -3.76
CA LEU A 154 8.34 14.50 -4.29
C LEU A 154 7.63 13.15 -4.43
N GLY A 155 6.64 12.87 -3.58
CA GLY A 155 5.93 11.61 -3.62
C GLY A 155 4.85 11.50 -2.54
N ILE A 156 4.00 10.48 -2.64
CA ILE A 156 2.98 10.16 -1.63
C ILE A 156 3.19 8.74 -1.14
N VAL A 157 3.08 8.55 0.16
CA VAL A 157 3.16 7.24 0.82
C VAL A 157 1.96 7.04 1.73
N SER A 158 1.31 5.88 1.61
CA SER A 158 0.27 5.44 2.55
C SER A 158 0.89 4.46 3.55
N ARG A 159 0.82 4.78 4.84
CA ARG A 159 1.34 3.94 5.93
C ARG A 159 0.33 3.85 7.06
N MET A 160 -0.05 2.61 7.42
CA MET A 160 -0.96 2.31 8.54
C MET A 160 -2.25 3.16 8.51
N GLY A 161 -2.81 3.38 7.31
CA GLY A 161 -4.04 4.14 7.13
C GLY A 161 -3.88 5.67 7.16
N ALA A 162 -2.66 6.21 7.30
CA ALA A 162 -2.37 7.63 7.16
C ALA A 162 -1.58 7.90 5.86
N ILE A 163 -1.88 9.02 5.20
CA ILE A 163 -1.21 9.44 3.97
C ILE A 163 -0.17 10.51 4.31
N TYR A 164 1.04 10.37 3.74
CA TYR A 164 2.17 11.27 3.92
C TYR A 164 2.63 11.83 2.58
N LEU A 165 2.86 13.13 2.54
CA LEU A 165 3.56 13.83 1.46
C LEU A 165 5.06 13.81 1.75
N ILE A 166 5.83 13.25 0.83
CA ILE A 166 7.28 13.37 0.77
C ILE A 166 7.60 14.64 -0.01
N CYS A 167 8.44 15.50 0.56
CA CYS A 167 8.73 16.81 -0.03
C CYS A 167 10.06 17.40 0.46
N THR A 168 10.55 18.42 -0.22
CA THR A 168 11.53 19.37 0.32
C THR A 168 10.85 20.71 0.62
N LEU A 169 11.48 21.52 1.46
CA LEU A 169 10.91 22.80 1.92
C LEU A 169 11.79 23.98 1.50
N TRP A 170 11.17 25.04 1.01
CA TRP A 170 11.86 26.27 0.58
C TRP A 170 13.04 25.99 -0.36
N ASP A 171 14.26 26.29 0.08
CA ASP A 171 15.51 26.02 -0.66
C ASP A 171 16.34 24.89 -0.02
N TYR A 172 15.79 24.19 0.97
CA TYR A 172 16.49 23.12 1.66
C TYR A 172 16.38 21.81 0.89
N GLY A 173 17.48 21.05 0.83
CA GLY A 173 17.55 19.75 0.18
C GLY A 173 17.16 18.57 1.07
N ASP A 174 16.84 18.81 2.35
CA ASP A 174 16.46 17.76 3.28
C ASP A 174 15.02 17.32 3.07
N ILE A 175 14.84 16.02 2.85
CA ILE A 175 13.53 15.43 2.60
C ILE A 175 12.73 15.37 3.90
N LYS A 176 11.48 15.82 3.83
CA LYS A 176 10.51 15.84 4.92
C LYS A 176 9.27 15.02 4.60
N GLN A 177 8.60 14.60 5.67
CA GLN A 177 7.34 13.87 5.63
C GLN A 177 6.24 14.68 6.32
N PHE A 178 5.18 15.01 5.58
CA PHE A 178 4.03 15.76 6.10
C PHE A 178 2.78 14.89 6.07
N ALA A 179 2.13 14.70 7.21
CA ALA A 179 0.90 13.91 7.26
C ALA A 179 -0.27 14.72 6.71
N LEU A 180 -0.97 14.18 5.70
CA LEU A 180 -1.95 14.97 4.93
C LEU A 180 -3.07 15.56 5.79
N HIS A 181 -3.54 14.81 6.79
CA HIS A 181 -4.59 15.23 7.72
C HIS A 181 -4.21 16.43 8.63
N ARG A 182 -2.97 16.93 8.56
CA ARG A 182 -2.51 18.10 9.33
C ARG A 182 -2.35 19.36 8.49
N PHE A 183 -2.59 19.28 7.18
CA PHE A 183 -2.74 20.48 6.37
C PHE A 183 -4.09 21.14 6.65
N THR A 184 -4.06 22.46 6.69
CA THR A 184 -5.25 23.30 6.92
C THR A 184 -5.57 24.18 5.73
N LYS A 185 -4.57 24.43 4.86
CA LYS A 185 -4.71 25.15 3.60
C LYS A 185 -3.61 24.72 2.65
N VAL A 186 -3.92 24.57 1.37
CA VAL A 186 -2.97 24.28 0.30
C VAL A 186 -3.38 25.08 -0.93
N ILE A 187 -2.43 25.77 -1.55
CA ILE A 187 -2.61 26.47 -2.81
C ILE A 187 -1.39 26.25 -3.72
N PHE A 188 -1.60 26.30 -5.03
CA PHE A 188 -0.49 26.34 -5.98
C PHE A 188 0.36 27.59 -5.77
N SER A 189 1.67 27.44 -5.96
CA SER A 189 2.62 28.54 -5.96
C SER A 189 3.16 28.74 -7.38
N ASP A 190 3.46 29.99 -7.72
CA ASP A 190 4.13 30.34 -8.97
C ASP A 190 5.66 30.12 -8.90
N GLU A 191 6.18 29.77 -7.72
CA GLU A 191 7.60 29.45 -7.53
C GLU A 191 7.99 28.19 -8.33
N PRO A 192 9.16 28.19 -9.00
CA PRO A 192 9.61 27.05 -9.77
C PRO A 192 9.90 25.86 -8.84
N LEU A 193 9.54 24.68 -9.30
CA LEU A 193 9.78 23.44 -8.58
C LEU A 193 11.29 23.16 -8.49
N LYS A 194 11.77 22.92 -7.27
CA LYS A 194 13.17 22.59 -6.99
C LYS A 194 13.25 21.16 -6.45
N ILE A 195 13.57 20.21 -7.32
CA ILE A 195 13.73 18.79 -6.97
C ILE A 195 15.13 18.32 -7.36
N ASN A 196 15.73 17.50 -6.49
CA ASN A 196 16.91 16.72 -6.87
C ASN A 196 16.50 15.64 -7.88
N LYS A 197 17.02 15.72 -9.11
CA LYS A 197 16.70 14.76 -10.19
C LYS A 197 17.10 13.32 -9.88
N GLU A 198 18.00 13.11 -8.93
CA GLU A 198 18.42 11.79 -8.47
C GLU A 198 17.47 11.20 -7.40
N PHE A 199 16.47 11.97 -6.94
CA PHE A 199 15.50 11.47 -5.98
C PHE A 199 14.69 10.32 -6.59
N ASN A 200 14.65 9.20 -5.88
CA ASN A 200 13.81 8.05 -6.21
C ASN A 200 12.99 7.66 -4.98
N LEU A 201 11.66 7.68 -5.10
CA LEU A 201 10.76 7.37 -3.99
C LEU A 201 10.94 5.94 -3.48
N GLN A 202 11.15 4.97 -4.37
CA GLN A 202 11.34 3.57 -3.98
C GLN A 202 12.62 3.40 -3.19
N GLN A 203 13.72 3.99 -3.65
CA GLN A 203 14.99 4.01 -2.93
C GLN A 203 14.83 4.73 -1.58
N TYR A 204 14.17 5.87 -1.52
CA TYR A 204 13.89 6.58 -0.25
C TYR A 204 13.12 5.72 0.76
N ILE A 205 12.19 4.88 0.29
CA ILE A 205 11.43 3.96 1.14
C ILE A 205 12.29 2.75 1.56
N GLU A 206 12.95 2.10 0.61
CA GLU A 206 13.67 0.83 0.79
C GLU A 206 15.04 1.00 1.44
N SER A 207 15.85 1.96 0.98
CA SER A 207 17.24 2.12 1.40
C SER A 207 17.38 2.94 2.68
N ASP A 208 16.54 3.96 2.88
CA ASP A 208 16.66 4.83 4.05
C ASP A 208 15.73 4.43 5.20
N GLN A 209 14.86 3.44 5.02
CA GLN A 209 13.88 2.96 6.02
C GLN A 209 13.16 4.08 6.78
N GLN A 210 12.99 5.28 6.20
CA GLN A 210 12.58 6.50 6.92
C GLN A 210 11.15 6.42 7.48
N PHE A 211 10.37 5.46 7.03
CA PHE A 211 9.07 5.13 7.58
C PHE A 211 9.13 4.21 8.80
N SER A 212 10.22 3.46 8.97
CA SER A 212 10.54 2.67 10.16
C SER A 212 11.30 3.47 11.22
N TYR A 213 11.65 4.74 10.92
CA TYR A 213 12.44 5.63 11.78
C TYR A 213 13.78 4.99 12.19
N PRO A 214 14.75 4.91 11.27
CA PRO A 214 16.05 4.35 11.59
C PRO A 214 16.72 5.20 12.66
N ILE A 215 17.29 4.54 13.66
CA ILE A 215 18.02 5.20 14.74
C ILE A 215 19.45 5.51 14.29
N GLN A 216 19.97 4.68 13.39
CA GLN A 216 21.27 4.81 12.75
C GLN A 216 21.21 4.31 11.32
N LYS A 217 22.18 4.76 10.50
CA LYS A 217 22.26 4.39 9.07
C LYS A 217 22.73 2.95 8.87
N ASP A 218 23.65 2.49 9.71
CA ASP A 218 24.28 1.18 9.58
C ASP A 218 23.44 0.07 10.22
N THR A 219 23.54 -1.13 9.66
CA THR A 219 22.90 -2.32 10.23
C THR A 219 23.54 -2.72 11.57
N ILE A 220 22.75 -3.42 12.39
CA ILE A 220 23.17 -3.99 13.66
C ILE A 220 23.20 -5.51 13.56
N GLU A 221 24.08 -6.12 14.36
CA GLU A 221 23.99 -7.53 14.71
C GLU A 221 23.05 -7.66 15.91
N LEU A 222 21.83 -8.10 15.64
CA LEU A 222 20.79 -8.29 16.64
C LEU A 222 20.94 -9.68 17.26
N LYS A 223 21.09 -9.75 18.58
CA LYS A 223 20.98 -10.99 19.35
C LYS A 223 19.90 -10.84 20.40
N VAL A 224 18.87 -11.68 20.29
CA VAL A 224 17.67 -11.59 21.14
C VAL A 224 17.28 -12.98 21.59
N LEU A 225 16.97 -13.12 22.87
CA LEU A 225 16.56 -14.36 23.47
C LEU A 225 15.04 -14.35 23.68
N PHE A 226 14.34 -15.28 23.04
CA PHE A 226 12.90 -15.45 23.13
C PHE A 226 12.55 -16.67 23.98
N ASP A 227 11.38 -16.65 24.62
CA ASP A 227 10.76 -17.90 25.05
C ASP A 227 10.51 -18.83 23.84
N ALA A 228 10.40 -20.14 24.08
CA ALA A 228 10.26 -21.11 23.00
C ALA A 228 8.94 -20.94 22.22
N GLU A 229 7.85 -20.59 22.90
CA GLU A 229 6.52 -20.49 22.30
C GLU A 229 6.45 -19.29 21.34
N ARG A 230 6.93 -18.11 21.75
CA ARG A 230 6.92 -16.90 20.92
C ARG A 230 7.95 -16.97 19.81
N ALA A 231 9.05 -17.70 19.97
CA ALA A 231 10.02 -17.89 18.89
C ALA A 231 9.51 -18.79 17.75
N SER A 232 8.53 -19.68 18.02
CA SER A 232 8.10 -20.72 17.08
C SER A 232 7.71 -20.16 15.69
N HIS A 233 6.95 -19.07 15.65
CA HIS A 233 6.52 -18.45 14.39
C HIS A 233 7.68 -17.91 13.55
N LEU A 234 8.84 -17.59 14.15
CA LEU A 234 9.98 -17.06 13.43
C LEU A 234 10.67 -18.12 12.56
N ALA A 235 10.47 -19.41 12.83
CA ALA A 235 10.95 -20.47 11.95
C ALA A 235 10.17 -20.52 10.62
N GLU A 236 8.88 -20.18 10.65
CA GLU A 236 7.99 -20.18 9.49
C GLU A 236 7.93 -18.81 8.80
N THR A 237 8.06 -17.74 9.58
CA THR A 237 8.01 -16.34 9.14
C THR A 237 9.25 -15.58 9.61
N PRO A 238 10.40 -15.80 8.94
CA PRO A 238 11.67 -15.22 9.37
C PRO A 238 11.67 -13.68 9.28
N LEU A 239 12.26 -13.04 10.29
CA LEU A 239 12.47 -11.59 10.36
C LEU A 239 13.44 -11.11 9.27
N THR A 240 14.50 -11.87 9.01
CA THR A 240 15.46 -11.61 7.93
C THR A 240 15.84 -12.90 7.22
N LYS A 241 16.36 -12.77 5.99
CA LYS A 241 16.87 -13.92 5.23
C LYS A 241 18.08 -14.60 5.88
N ASN A 242 18.85 -13.85 6.68
CA ASN A 242 20.06 -14.33 7.33
C ASN A 242 19.88 -14.66 8.82
N GLN A 243 18.63 -14.74 9.30
CA GLN A 243 18.39 -15.04 10.69
C GLN A 243 18.81 -16.48 11.04
N GLN A 244 19.24 -16.69 12.27
CA GLN A 244 19.51 -17.99 12.85
C GLN A 244 18.74 -18.14 14.16
N LEU A 245 18.20 -19.33 14.39
CA LEU A 245 17.48 -19.69 15.61
C LEU A 245 18.20 -20.85 16.28
N THR A 246 18.75 -20.62 17.48
CA THR A 246 19.51 -21.62 18.23
C THR A 246 18.88 -21.86 19.59
N ARG A 247 18.48 -23.10 19.87
CA ARG A 247 17.94 -23.49 21.17
C ARG A 247 19.03 -23.43 22.24
N GLN A 248 18.73 -22.80 23.37
CA GLN A 248 19.62 -22.68 24.52
C GLN A 248 19.31 -23.75 25.58
N ASP A 249 20.23 -23.95 26.52
CA ASP A 249 20.14 -24.97 27.57
C ASP A 249 18.91 -24.78 28.49
N ASP A 250 18.50 -23.54 28.71
CA ASP A 250 17.32 -23.18 29.51
C ASP A 250 15.99 -23.32 28.73
N GLY A 251 16.05 -23.81 27.49
CA GLY A 251 14.91 -24.01 26.62
C GLY A 251 14.46 -22.77 25.85
N ARG A 252 15.05 -21.60 26.08
CA ARG A 252 14.80 -20.39 25.27
C ARG A 252 15.44 -20.52 23.89
N ILE A 253 15.04 -19.66 22.96
CA ILE A 253 15.56 -19.61 21.60
C ILE A 253 16.33 -18.31 21.39
N LEU A 254 17.60 -18.44 21.00
CA LEU A 254 18.42 -17.31 20.57
C LEU A 254 18.15 -17.03 19.09
N LEU A 255 17.67 -15.82 18.81
CA LEU A 255 17.59 -15.24 17.48
C LEU A 255 18.83 -14.39 17.22
N GLU A 256 19.54 -14.67 16.14
CA GLU A 256 20.65 -13.86 15.63
C GLU A 256 20.32 -13.39 14.21
N ALA A 257 20.42 -12.09 13.93
CA ALA A 257 20.11 -11.54 12.62
C ALA A 257 20.87 -10.23 12.34
N THR A 258 21.06 -9.88 11.06
CA THR A 258 21.59 -8.57 10.66
C THR A 258 20.51 -7.75 10.01
N LEU A 259 20.21 -6.58 10.58
CA LEU A 259 19.15 -5.70 10.12
C LEU A 259 19.39 -4.28 10.60
N THR A 260 18.66 -3.31 10.06
CA THR A 260 18.72 -1.92 10.50
C THR A 260 17.99 -1.73 11.83
N ASP A 261 18.58 -0.95 12.73
CA ASP A 261 17.96 -0.57 13.99
C ASP A 261 16.91 0.52 13.76
N THR A 262 15.64 0.16 13.97
CA THR A 262 14.46 1.01 13.71
C THR A 262 13.57 1.09 14.94
N LEU A 263 12.79 2.18 15.07
CA LEU A 263 11.78 2.25 16.12
C LEU A 263 10.73 1.14 15.97
N ASP A 264 10.36 0.78 14.75
CA ASP A 264 9.42 -0.33 14.49
C ASP A 264 9.96 -1.67 15.01
N LEU A 265 11.24 -1.98 14.77
CA LEU A 265 11.88 -3.18 15.34
C LEU A 265 11.82 -3.15 16.87
N ARG A 266 12.17 -2.01 17.48
CA ARG A 266 12.16 -1.89 18.93
C ARG A 266 10.76 -2.00 19.52
N TRP A 267 9.73 -1.43 18.89
CA TRP A 267 8.33 -1.58 19.31
C TRP A 267 7.84 -3.02 19.13
N TRP A 268 8.21 -3.66 18.03
CA TRP A 268 7.89 -5.06 17.79
C TRP A 268 8.49 -5.96 18.87
N LEU A 269 9.78 -5.79 19.19
CA LEU A 269 10.43 -6.49 20.31
C LEU A 269 9.70 -6.20 21.63
N GLN A 270 9.44 -4.93 21.96
CA GLN A 270 8.73 -4.56 23.20
C GLN A 270 7.32 -5.16 23.30
N SER A 271 6.66 -5.45 22.17
CA SER A 271 5.33 -6.07 22.16
C SER A 271 5.31 -7.48 22.75
N PHE A 272 6.47 -8.16 22.82
CA PHE A 272 6.61 -9.46 23.49
C PHE A 272 6.84 -9.35 25.00
N ALA A 273 7.00 -8.13 25.53
CA ALA A 273 7.14 -7.84 26.95
C ALA A 273 8.22 -8.70 27.65
N ASP A 274 7.84 -9.45 28.69
CA ASP A 274 8.72 -10.29 29.50
C ASP A 274 9.17 -11.58 28.79
N LYS A 275 8.69 -11.83 27.56
CA LYS A 275 9.02 -13.03 26.77
C LYS A 275 10.20 -12.85 25.83
N VAL A 276 10.81 -11.66 25.85
CA VAL A 276 11.96 -11.34 25.02
C VAL A 276 13.03 -10.62 25.83
N GLU A 277 14.28 -10.96 25.58
CA GLU A 277 15.44 -10.32 26.19
C GLU A 277 16.43 -9.92 25.10
N VAL A 278 16.68 -8.62 24.93
CA VAL A 278 17.70 -8.13 24.00
C VAL A 278 19.08 -8.33 24.63
N LEU A 279 19.96 -9.07 23.96
CA LEU A 279 21.35 -9.28 24.39
C LEU A 279 22.29 -8.29 23.70
N GLU A 280 22.19 -8.16 22.38
CA GLU A 280 22.99 -7.24 21.56
C GLU A 280 22.11 -6.54 20.50
N PRO A 281 22.44 -5.29 20.14
CA PRO A 281 23.56 -4.48 20.64
C PRO A 281 23.32 -3.96 22.06
N THR A 282 24.39 -3.74 22.82
CA THR A 282 24.33 -3.32 24.23
C THR A 282 23.55 -2.02 24.42
N GLY A 283 23.68 -1.06 23.51
CA GLY A 283 22.91 0.19 23.53
C GLY A 283 21.38 -0.04 23.43
N MET A 284 20.94 -1.03 22.64
CA MET A 284 19.53 -1.40 22.58
C MET A 284 19.09 -2.05 23.89
N ARG A 285 19.87 -3.00 24.43
CA ARG A 285 19.60 -3.65 25.72
C ARG A 285 19.43 -2.63 26.85
N GLU A 286 20.33 -1.65 26.93
CA GLU A 286 20.25 -0.57 27.93
C GLU A 286 18.98 0.26 27.79
N SER A 287 18.59 0.61 26.55
CA SER A 287 17.32 1.31 26.32
C SER A 287 16.09 0.51 26.76
N PHE A 288 16.10 -0.81 26.57
CA PHE A 288 15.03 -1.70 27.02
C PHE A 288 14.99 -1.79 28.55
N ARG A 289 16.15 -1.82 29.21
CA ARG A 289 16.25 -1.79 30.68
C ARG A 289 15.64 -0.51 31.26
N GLU A 290 15.92 0.64 30.66
CA GLU A 290 15.31 1.92 31.07
C GLU A 290 13.80 1.92 30.89
N VAL A 291 13.30 1.43 29.75
CA VAL A 291 11.86 1.33 29.49
C VAL A 291 11.20 0.40 30.50
N ALA A 292 11.78 -0.77 30.79
CA ALA A 292 11.26 -1.71 31.78
C ALA A 292 11.19 -1.08 33.18
N SER A 293 12.21 -0.32 33.58
CA SER A 293 12.22 0.41 34.86
C SER A 293 11.09 1.46 34.93
N LYS A 294 10.91 2.26 33.87
CA LYS A 294 9.83 3.25 33.77
C LYS A 294 8.45 2.57 33.79
N LEU A 295 8.30 1.47 33.08
CA LEU A 295 7.05 0.70 33.04
C LEU A 295 6.69 0.13 34.41
N ALA A 296 7.67 -0.45 35.11
CA ALA A 296 7.48 -0.93 36.48
C ALA A 296 7.06 0.20 37.43
N ALA A 297 7.59 1.42 37.24
CA ALA A 297 7.18 2.57 38.03
C ALA A 297 5.73 3.00 37.75
N VAL A 298 5.27 2.96 36.49
CA VAL A 298 3.89 3.29 36.11
C VAL A 298 2.87 2.38 36.80
N TYR A 299 3.15 1.08 36.90
CA TYR A 299 2.24 0.10 37.52
C TYR A 299 2.41 -0.07 39.04
N ARG A 300 3.39 0.59 39.64
CA ARG A 300 3.57 0.63 41.11
C ARG A 300 2.79 1.77 41.77
N ALA A 301 2.38 2.77 40.99
CA ALA A 301 1.52 3.87 41.41
C ALA A 301 0.05 3.42 41.41
#